data_AF-T1HX76-F1
#
_entry.id   AF-T1HX76-F1
#
_cell.length_a   1.000
_cell.length_b   1.000
_cell.length_c   1.000
_cell.angle_alpha   90.00
_cell.angle_beta   90.00
_cell.angle_gamma   90.00
#
_symmetry.space_group_name_H-M   'P 1'
#
loop_
_entity.id
_entity.type
_entity.pdbx_description
1 polymer ?
#
loop_
_entity_poly.entity_id
_entity_poly.type
_entity_poly.pdbx_seq_one_letter_code
_entity_poly.pdbx_strand_id
1 'polypeptide(L)'
;MELCEVHLLKDVQYHYNKDLDIIYLAATDEDHELYVPVSVKQSFTPEWINSIHQCLSPSGETRKFNLVIRDTDSTCVIYKVTNDLIPPPSPEATKKRKLFEEKRNLIASEIKKNIPELYAEALSKKEK
;
A
#
# COMPACT_ATOMS: atom_id res chain seq x y z
N MET A 1 -2.81 10.96 4.22
CA MET A 1 -4.16 10.46 4.55
C MET A 1 -4.34 9.02 4.09
N GLU A 2 -4.06 8.68 2.82
CA GLU A 2 -4.30 7.32 2.30
C GLU A 2 -3.69 6.18 3.14
N LEU A 3 -2.44 6.32 3.61
CA LEU A 3 -1.79 5.33 4.49
C LEU A 3 -2.56 5.10 5.81
N CYS A 4 -3.12 6.14 6.42
CA CYS A 4 -3.87 6.03 7.68
C CYS A 4 -5.34 5.69 7.48
N GLU A 5 -5.98 6.18 6.41
CA GLU A 5 -7.43 6.05 6.21
C GLU A 5 -7.81 4.82 5.38
N VAL A 6 -6.99 4.48 4.38
CA VAL A 6 -7.26 3.37 3.46
C VAL A 6 -6.47 2.13 3.85
N HIS A 7 -5.22 2.31 4.31
CA HIS A 7 -4.37 1.18 4.72
C HIS A 7 -4.35 0.97 6.24
N LEU A 8 -5.03 1.82 7.00
CA LEU A 8 -5.23 1.69 8.47
C LEU A 8 -3.92 1.52 9.25
N LEU A 9 -2.80 2.01 8.71
CA LEU A 9 -1.49 1.93 9.34
C LEU A 9 -1.48 2.77 10.62
N LYS A 10 -1.05 2.15 11.72
CA LYS A 10 -0.88 2.80 13.02
C LYS A 10 0.54 3.35 13.16
N ASP A 11 0.66 4.44 13.92
CA ASP A 11 1.95 5.06 14.28
C ASP A 11 2.85 5.42 13.07
N VAL A 12 2.25 6.05 12.05
CA VAL A 12 3.00 6.56 10.90
C VAL A 12 3.87 7.75 11.30
N GLN A 13 5.19 7.55 11.33
CA GLN A 13 6.18 8.60 11.59
C GLN A 13 6.80 9.09 10.29
N TYR A 14 6.93 10.41 10.15
CA TYR A 14 7.65 11.00 9.05
C TYR A 14 9.12 11.19 9.42
N HIS A 15 10.01 10.84 8.50
CA HIS A 15 11.45 11.00 8.65
C HIS A 15 12.01 11.61 7.37
N TYR A 16 13.00 12.49 7.53
CA TYR A 16 13.72 13.09 6.41
C TYR A 16 15.17 12.67 6.47
N ASN A 17 15.62 12.01 5.42
CA ASN A 17 17.00 11.59 5.27
C ASN A 17 17.77 12.65 4.48
N LYS A 18 18.76 13.28 5.12
CA LYS A 18 19.57 14.34 4.52
C LYS A 18 20.55 13.83 3.48
N ASP A 19 21.05 12.60 3.63
CA ASP A 19 22.05 12.02 2.73
C ASP A 19 21.46 11.71 1.36
N LEU A 20 20.17 11.33 1.33
CA LEU A 20 19.44 11.04 0.10
C LEU A 20 18.51 12.17 -0.37
N ASP A 21 18.33 13.21 0.45
CA ASP A 21 17.33 14.27 0.24
C ASP A 21 15.92 13.72 -0.01
N ILE A 22 15.55 12.67 0.72
CA ILE A 22 14.24 12.03 0.61
C ILE A 22 13.48 12.06 1.93
N ILE A 23 12.16 12.19 1.80
CA ILE A 23 11.22 11.97 2.90
C ILE A 23 10.76 10.52 2.81
N TYR A 24 10.70 9.83 3.95
CA TYR A 24 10.11 8.50 4.06
C TYR A 24 9.19 8.46 5.28
N LEU A 25 8.19 7.58 5.23
CA LEU A 25 7.28 7.34 6.34
C LEU A 25 7.55 5.94 6.89
N ALA A 26 7.74 5.82 8.18
CA ALA A 26 7.87 4.54 8.87
C ALA A 26 6.54 4.25 9.57
N ALA A 27 5.97 3.06 9.36
CA ALA A 27 4.78 2.60 10.07
C ALA A 27 5.08 1.37 10.91
N THR A 28 4.56 1.34 12.13
CA THR A 28 4.79 0.25 13.10
C THR A 28 3.61 -0.72 13.07
N ASP A 29 3.47 -1.50 12.00
CA ASP A 29 2.39 -2.50 11.87
C ASP A 29 2.90 -3.92 12.19
N GLU A 30 3.62 -4.58 11.28
CA GLU A 30 4.17 -5.94 11.51
C GLU A 30 5.70 -6.06 11.32
N ASP A 31 6.30 -5.29 10.40
CA ASP A 31 7.72 -5.43 9.99
C ASP A 31 8.44 -4.08 9.83
N HIS A 32 7.98 -3.03 10.53
CA HIS A 32 8.51 -1.66 10.40
C HIS A 32 8.56 -1.23 8.92
N GLU A 33 7.40 -1.20 8.26
CA GLU A 33 7.34 -0.93 6.84
C GLU A 33 7.66 0.53 6.54
N LEU A 34 8.61 0.72 5.63
CA LEU A 34 9.04 2.02 5.14
C LEU A 34 8.29 2.35 3.86
N TYR A 35 7.76 3.57 3.78
CA TYR A 35 7.01 4.09 2.65
C TYR A 35 7.73 5.31 2.08
N VAL A 36 8.17 5.22 0.83
CA VAL A 36 8.87 6.31 0.14
C VAL A 36 7.91 6.93 -0.88
N PRO A 37 7.39 8.14 -0.64
CA PRO A 37 6.52 8.84 -1.58
C PRO A 37 7.35 9.35 -2.78
N VAL A 38 6.86 9.05 -3.98
CA VAL A 38 7.47 9.50 -5.24
C VAL A 38 6.40 10.09 -6.14
N SER A 39 6.74 11.16 -6.85
CA SER A 39 5.84 11.73 -7.85
C SER A 39 5.88 10.89 -9.13
N VAL A 40 4.73 10.70 -9.77
CA VAL A 40 4.64 10.06 -11.10
C VAL A 40 5.54 10.73 -12.17
N LYS A 41 5.82 12.03 -12.01
CA LYS A 41 6.66 12.80 -12.94
C LYS A 41 8.15 12.58 -12.72
N GLN A 42 8.54 11.96 -11.61
CA GLN A 42 9.92 11.72 -11.26
C GLN A 42 10.36 10.36 -11.80
N SER A 43 11.31 10.37 -12.73
CA SER A 43 12.02 9.16 -13.13
C SER A 43 13.01 8.77 -12.04
N PHE A 44 12.97 7.51 -11.61
CA PHE A 44 13.97 6.94 -10.71
C PHE A 44 14.78 5.88 -11.46
N THR A 45 16.08 5.82 -11.16
CA THR A 45 16.99 4.82 -11.71
C THR A 45 17.12 3.62 -10.78
N PRO A 46 17.57 2.45 -11.27
CA PRO A 46 17.92 1.32 -10.41
C PRO A 46 18.97 1.68 -9.37
N GLU A 47 19.90 2.59 -9.70
CA GLU A 47 20.92 3.08 -8.78
C GLU A 47 20.29 3.83 -7.59
N TRP A 48 19.29 4.67 -7.85
CA TRP A 48 18.56 5.37 -6.79
C TRP A 48 17.83 4.41 -5.84
N ILE A 49 17.19 3.36 -6.38
CA ILE A 49 16.56 2.30 -5.57
C ILE A 49 17.61 1.62 -4.67
N ASN A 50 18.79 1.34 -5.21
CA ASN A 50 19.88 0.74 -4.45
C ASN A 50 20.39 1.68 -3.34
N SER A 51 20.51 2.98 -3.61
CA SER A 51 20.87 3.99 -2.60
C SER A 51 19.87 4.03 -1.44
N ILE A 52 18.56 3.93 -1.74
CA ILE A 52 17.50 3.83 -0.72
C ILE A 52 17.68 2.58 0.14
N HIS A 53 17.89 1.42 -0.50
CA HIS A 53 18.12 0.18 0.24
C HIS A 53 19.34 0.24 1.16
N GLN A 54 20.42 0.91 0.74
CA GLN A 54 21.63 1.06 1.56
C GLN A 54 21.42 2.01 2.73
N CYS A 55 20.71 3.12 2.52
CA CYS A 55 20.56 4.17 3.52
C CYS A 55 19.46 3.86 4.55
N LEU A 56 18.35 3.26 4.10
CA LEU A 56 17.21 2.97 4.97
C LEU A 56 17.29 1.60 5.66
N SER A 57 18.16 0.71 5.20
CA SER A 57 18.35 -0.63 5.79
C SER A 57 19.83 -0.98 5.96
N PRO A 58 20.56 -0.26 6.84
CA PRO A 58 21.99 -0.49 7.08
C PRO A 58 22.27 -1.81 7.83
N SER A 59 21.28 -2.36 8.53
CA SER A 59 21.45 -3.48 9.46
C SER A 59 20.67 -4.72 9.04
N GLY A 60 21.13 -5.43 7.99
CA GLY A 60 20.93 -6.87 7.75
C GLY A 60 19.51 -7.46 7.61
N GLU A 61 18.48 -6.82 8.14
CA GLU A 61 17.09 -7.23 8.04
C GLU A 61 16.52 -6.81 6.69
N THR A 62 15.76 -7.73 6.11
CA THR A 62 15.15 -7.69 4.78
C THR A 62 15.00 -6.29 4.19
N ARG A 63 15.84 -5.98 3.20
CA ARG A 63 15.82 -4.74 2.40
C ARG A 63 14.55 -4.64 1.57
N LYS A 64 13.43 -4.34 2.21
CA LYS A 64 12.12 -4.17 1.58
C LYS A 64 11.58 -2.81 1.97
N PHE A 65 11.14 -2.05 0.98
CA PHE A 65 10.42 -0.79 1.22
C PHE A 65 9.27 -0.67 0.23
N ASN A 66 8.26 0.09 0.61
CA ASN A 66 7.08 0.35 -0.19
C ASN A 66 7.26 1.70 -0.90
N LEU A 67 7.25 1.69 -2.23
CA LEU A 67 7.24 2.88 -3.06
C LEU A 67 5.80 3.35 -3.23
N VAL A 68 5.50 4.57 -2.80
CA VAL A 68 4.16 5.16 -2.93
C VAL A 68 4.20 6.17 -4.06
N ILE A 69 3.74 5.77 -5.24
CA ILE A 69 3.69 6.65 -6.41
C ILE A 69 2.38 7.42 -6.35
N ARG A 70 2.48 8.75 -6.28
CA ARG A 70 1.32 9.63 -6.31
C ARG A 70 1.20 10.32 -7.66
N ASP A 71 0.04 10.16 -8.28
CA ASP A 71 -0.34 10.87 -9.50
C ASP A 71 -0.92 12.26 -9.20
N THR A 72 -0.97 13.11 -10.23
CA THR A 72 -1.64 14.41 -10.20
C THR A 72 -3.13 14.34 -9.87
N ASP A 73 -3.81 13.24 -10.20
CA ASP A 73 -5.22 13.02 -9.90
C ASP A 73 -5.47 12.51 -8.47
N SER A 74 -4.47 12.61 -7.57
CA SER A 74 -4.50 12.08 -6.21
C SER A 74 -4.65 10.56 -6.08
N THR A 75 -4.63 9.83 -7.19
CA THR A 75 -4.48 8.38 -7.17
C THR A 75 -3.09 8.03 -6.63
N CYS A 76 -3.00 7.15 -5.63
CA CYS A 76 -1.72 6.58 -5.23
C CYS A 76 -1.65 5.09 -5.52
N VAL A 77 -0.46 4.63 -5.90
CA VAL A 77 -0.17 3.23 -6.17
C VAL A 77 1.03 2.83 -5.33
N ILE A 78 0.86 1.76 -4.55
CA ILE A 78 1.90 1.25 -3.67
C ILE A 78 2.55 0.01 -4.27
N TYR A 79 3.85 0.10 -4.51
CA TYR A 79 4.67 -1.01 -4.98
C TYR A 79 5.64 -1.46 -3.89
N LYS A 80 5.65 -2.76 -3.58
CA LYS A 80 6.64 -3.33 -2.66
C LYS A 80 7.93 -3.62 -3.43
N VAL A 81 8.99 -2.89 -3.10
CA VAL A 81 10.33 -3.05 -3.68
C VAL A 81 11.14 -3.96 -2.78
N THR A 82 11.69 -5.01 -3.36
CA THR A 82 12.54 -5.99 -2.67
C THR A 82 13.86 -6.13 -3.39
N ASN A 83 14.96 -6.22 -2.64
CA ASN A 83 16.28 -6.39 -3.22
C ASN A 83 16.54 -7.81 -3.78
N ASP A 84 15.76 -8.79 -3.33
CA ASP A 84 15.84 -10.17 -3.80
C ASP A 84 14.94 -10.43 -5.02
N LEU A 85 15.41 -11.32 -5.90
CA LEU A 85 14.60 -11.90 -6.96
C LEU A 85 13.50 -12.75 -6.32
N ILE A 86 12.29 -12.21 -6.23
CA ILE A 86 11.13 -12.99 -5.79
C ILE A 86 10.87 -14.07 -6.85
N PRO A 87 10.94 -15.37 -6.51
CA PRO A 87 10.59 -16.41 -7.46
C PRO A 87 9.13 -16.20 -7.89
N PRO A 88 8.81 -16.40 -9.17
CA PRO A 88 7.44 -16.25 -9.63
C PRO A 88 6.53 -17.12 -8.77
N PRO A 89 5.36 -16.61 -8.35
CA PRO A 89 4.45 -17.38 -7.52
C PRO A 89 4.11 -18.68 -8.24
N SER A 90 4.12 -19.79 -7.49
CA SER A 90 3.74 -21.09 -8.04
C SER A 90 2.36 -21.00 -8.70
N PRO A 91 2.07 -21.81 -9.74
CA PRO A 91 0.78 -21.77 -10.42
C PRO A 91 -0.40 -22.01 -9.46
N GLU A 92 -0.19 -22.77 -8.39
CA GLU A 92 -1.17 -22.96 -7.32
C GLU A 92 -1.40 -21.71 -6.47
N ALA A 93 -0.33 -20.99 -6.10
CA ALA A 93 -0.45 -19.73 -5.37
C ALA A 93 -1.17 -18.66 -6.21
N THR A 94 -0.91 -18.64 -7.52
CA THR A 94 -1.58 -17.74 -8.46
C THR A 94 -3.08 -18.05 -8.58
N LYS A 95 -3.46 -19.34 -8.64
CA LYS A 95 -4.87 -19.76 -8.63
C LYS A 95 -5.59 -19.38 -7.33
N LYS A 96 -4.95 -19.60 -6.17
CA LYS A 96 -5.51 -19.22 -4.86
C LYS A 96 -5.74 -17.70 -4.76
N ARG A 97 -4.80 -16.90 -5.27
CA ARG A 97 -4.90 -15.43 -5.25
C ARG A 97 -6.05 -14.93 -6.14
N LYS A 98 -6.20 -15.49 -7.35
CA LYS A 98 -7.35 -15.20 -8.22
C LYS A 98 -8.68 -15.56 -7.57
N LEU A 99 -8.80 -16.76 -7.01
CA LEU A 99 -10.02 -17.20 -6.32
C LEU A 99 -10.38 -16.29 -5.14
N PHE A 100 -9.38 -15.79 -4.41
CA PHE A 100 -9.59 -14.84 -3.33
C PHE A 100 -10.09 -13.48 -3.84
N GLU A 101 -9.48 -12.94 -4.91
CA GLU A 101 -9.95 -11.71 -5.54
C GLU A 101 -11.36 -11.83 -6.10
N GLU A 102 -11.70 -12.96 -6.74
CA GLU A 102 -13.05 -13.21 -7.25
C GLU A 102 -14.08 -13.24 -6.13
N LYS A 103 -13.78 -13.93 -5.01
CA LYS A 103 -14.65 -13.93 -3.82
C LYS A 103 -14.82 -12.52 -3.26
N ARG A 104 -13.73 -11.76 -3.17
CA ARG A 104 -13.77 -10.37 -2.67
C ARG A 104 -14.64 -9.49 -3.55
N ASN A 105 -14.50 -9.62 -4.88
CA ASN A 105 -15.28 -8.87 -5.85
C ASN A 105 -16.77 -9.24 -5.81
N LEU A 106 -17.09 -10.54 -5.66
CA LEU A 106 -18.47 -11.00 -5.47
C LEU A 106 -19.09 -10.36 -4.25
N ILE A 107 -18.42 -10.45 -3.09
CA ILE A 107 -18.91 -9.87 -1.83
C ILE A 107 -19.11 -8.35 -1.96
N ALA A 108 -18.13 -7.63 -2.54
CA ALA A 108 -18.24 -6.20 -2.76
C ALA A 108 -19.42 -5.83 -3.67
N SER A 109 -19.69 -6.66 -4.69
CA SER A 109 -20.82 -6.45 -5.60
C SER A 109 -22.17 -6.66 -4.92
N GLU A 110 -22.30 -7.67 -4.05
CA GLU A 110 -23.51 -7.95 -3.30
C GLU A 110 -23.77 -6.87 -2.24
N ILE A 111 -22.73 -6.41 -1.53
CA ILE A 111 -22.84 -5.26 -0.62
C ILE A 111 -23.36 -4.04 -1.38
N LYS A 112 -22.79 -3.74 -2.55
CA LYS A 112 -23.21 -2.58 -3.35
C LYS A 112 -24.67 -2.65 -3.79
N LYS A 113 -25.19 -3.86 -4.08
CA LYS A 113 -26.61 -4.06 -4.43
C LYS A 113 -27.54 -3.88 -3.23
N ASN A 114 -27.10 -4.26 -2.03
CA ASN A 114 -27.93 -4.20 -0.81
C ASN A 114 -27.85 -2.85 -0.07
N ILE A 115 -26.88 -1.98 -0.39
CA ILE A 115 -26.79 -0.59 0.14
C ILE A 115 -28.11 0.20 0.03
N PRO A 116 -28.82 0.25 -1.10
CA PRO A 116 -30.06 1.02 -1.20
C PRO A 116 -31.18 0.52 -0.27
N GLU A 117 -31.32 -0.80 -0.09
CA GLU A 117 -32.29 -1.36 0.86
C GLU A 117 -31.94 -1.02 2.30
N LEU A 118 -30.66 -1.18 2.67
CA LEU A 118 -30.15 -0.79 4.00
C LEU A 118 -30.38 0.71 4.29
N TYR A 119 -30.22 1.56 3.27
CA TYR A 119 -30.46 3.00 3.40
C TYR A 119 -31.94 3.32 3.58
N ALA A 120 -32.83 2.65 2.83
CA ALA A 120 -34.27 2.79 2.98
C ALA A 120 -34.77 2.32 4.35
N GLU A 121 -34.27 1.18 4.85
CA GLU A 121 -34.55 0.71 6.21
C GLU A 121 -34.07 1.70 7.27
N ALA A 122 -32.87 2.25 7.12
CA ALA A 122 -32.33 3.23 8.06
C ALA A 122 -33.14 4.53 8.11
N LEU A 123 -33.63 5.03 6.97
CA LEU A 123 -34.54 6.18 6.94
C LEU A 123 -35.87 5.85 7.64
N SER A 124 -36.47 4.70 7.33
CA SER A 124 -37.76 4.29 7.91
C SER A 124 -37.73 4.13 9.44
N LYS A 125 -36.57 3.78 10.02
CA LYS A 125 -36.37 3.68 11.48
C LYS A 125 -36.12 5.01 12.16
N LYS A 126 -35.78 6.07 11.42
CA LYS A 126 -35.50 7.41 11.95
C LYS A 126 -36.76 8.26 12.11
N GLU A 127 -37.86 7.86 11.48
CA GLU A 127 -39.18 8.51 11.53
C GLU A 127 -40.15 7.88 12.56
N LYS A 128 -39.67 6.97 13.42
CA LYS A 128 -40.38 6.46 14.61
C LYS A 128 -39.68 6.93 15.88
#